data_AF-A0A1W2APP3-F1
#
_entry.id   AF-A0A1W2APP3-F1
#
_cell.length_a   1.000
_cell.length_b   1.000
_cell.length_c   1.000
_cell.angle_alpha   90.00
_cell.angle_beta   90.00
_cell.angle_gamma   90.00
#
_symmetry.space_group_name_H-M   'P 1'
#
loop_
_entity.id
_entity.type
_entity.pdbx_description
1 polymer ?
#
loop_
_entity_poly.entity_id
_entity_poly.type
_entity_poly.pdbx_seq_one_letter_code
_entity_poly.pdbx_strand_id
1 'polypeptide(L)'
;MILKKETNQPDKKTNAFIGVLLFLISLVLFFITVPIGFIYAFFYKLFTKGVKGIGEYSLKIAISVDQLGNVVMQHLLNLLWIKPNGYKFGNRDETISSALGRNKQLQTLTKFGLAIDWILDKIDPNHTLNSIDYYIEPSEQIIDKLAWIHIVNFEILSTRSFGKEKYYIPGGKREKNESDHAALLREIKEELQVDLIVKSLEFVGVFEAQADTHKKGTLVRMTCYSGTYLGELEAASEIEEIVWLQYKDRDKVSEVDQLIFDYLFQKGILL
;
A
#
# COMPACT_ATOMS: atom_id res chain seq x y z
N MET A 1 -16.18 20.97 5.79
CA MET A 1 -14.84 20.37 5.57
C MET A 1 -14.50 19.53 6.79
N ILE A 2 -14.63 18.20 6.71
CA ILE A 2 -14.22 17.32 7.81
C ILE A 2 -12.73 17.07 7.61
N LEU A 3 -11.92 17.63 8.51
CA LEU A 3 -10.47 17.62 8.44
C LEU A 3 -9.97 16.30 9.05
N LYS A 4 -9.61 15.33 8.20
CA LYS A 4 -8.92 14.11 8.62
C LYS A 4 -7.42 14.38 8.52
N LYS A 5 -6.76 14.58 9.66
CA LYS A 5 -5.30 14.58 9.71
C LYS A 5 -4.86 13.14 9.53
N GLU A 6 -4.33 12.80 8.36
CA GLU A 6 -3.54 11.58 8.23
C GLU A 6 -2.21 11.83 8.91
N THR A 7 -2.07 11.32 10.12
CA THR A 7 -0.75 11.14 10.72
C THR A 7 -0.68 9.74 11.29
N ASN A 8 0.42 9.05 10.96
CA ASN A 8 0.90 7.79 11.54
C ASN A 8 1.12 7.83 13.06
N GLN A 9 0.71 8.91 13.71
CA GLN A 9 0.89 9.16 15.12
C GLN A 9 -0.40 9.75 15.64
N PRO A 10 -0.80 9.45 16.89
CA PRO A 10 -1.92 10.15 17.48
C PRO A 10 -1.68 11.66 17.38
N ASP A 11 -2.59 12.37 16.70
CA ASP A 11 -2.57 13.84 16.45
C ASP A 11 -2.45 14.71 17.71
N LYS A 12 -2.46 14.08 18.87
CA LYS A 12 -2.35 14.65 20.19
C LYS A 12 -1.32 13.81 20.92
N LYS A 13 -0.42 14.44 21.69
CA LYS A 13 0.26 13.73 22.79
C LYS A 13 -0.85 13.15 23.68
N THR A 14 -1.23 11.90 23.42
CA THR A 14 -2.27 11.23 24.19
C THR A 14 -1.70 11.10 25.58
N ASN A 15 -2.38 11.68 26.57
CA ASN A 15 -2.00 11.44 27.96
C ASN A 15 -2.01 9.91 28.14
N ALA A 16 -0.88 9.34 28.56
CA ALA A 16 -0.71 7.88 28.68
C ALA A 16 -1.83 7.25 29.52
N PHE A 17 -2.30 7.97 30.55
CA PHE A 17 -3.45 7.58 31.35
C PHE A 17 -4.75 7.47 30.54
N ILE A 18 -5.03 8.44 29.66
CA ILE A 18 -6.21 8.42 28.79
C ILE A 18 -6.14 7.21 27.84
N GLY A 19 -4.96 6.90 27.29
CA GLY A 19 -4.78 5.73 26.43
C GLY A 19 -5.11 4.42 27.15
N VAL A 20 -4.56 4.21 28.35
CA VAL A 20 -4.85 3.03 29.18
C VAL A 20 -6.32 2.98 29.59
N LEU A 21 -6.90 4.11 29.99
CA LEU A 21 -8.30 4.20 30.37
C LEU A 21 -9.23 3.82 29.21
N LEU A 22 -9.00 4.37 28.00
CA LEU A 22 -9.78 4.04 26.81
C LEU A 22 -9.67 2.55 26.46
N PHE A 23 -8.47 1.96 26.62
CA PHE A 23 -8.27 0.53 26.42
C PHE A 23 -9.06 -0.32 27.44
N LEU A 24 -9.05 0.04 28.72
CA LEU A 24 -9.83 -0.69 29.73
C LEU A 24 -11.34 -0.57 29.48
N ILE A 25 -11.81 0.62 29.10
CA ILE A 25 -13.21 0.85 28.73
C ILE A 25 -13.58 0.02 27.49
N SER A 26 -12.70 -0.04 26.47
CA SER A 26 -12.99 -0.81 25.26
C SER A 26 -13.07 -2.31 25.54
N LEU A 27 -12.26 -2.85 26.47
CA LEU A 27 -12.38 -4.25 26.90
C LEU A 27 -13.74 -4.53 27.56
N VAL A 28 -14.17 -3.67 28.50
CA VAL A 28 -15.48 -3.81 29.15
C VAL A 28 -16.61 -3.78 28.12
N LEU A 29 -16.57 -2.81 27.20
CA LEU A 29 -17.56 -2.72 26.12
C LEU A 29 -17.51 -3.94 25.19
N PHE A 30 -16.32 -4.46 24.88
CA PHE A 30 -16.15 -5.62 24.01
C PHE A 30 -16.87 -6.84 24.58
N PHE A 31 -16.61 -7.19 25.85
CA PHE A 31 -17.22 -8.36 26.47
C PHE A 31 -18.74 -8.24 26.66
N ILE A 32 -19.26 -7.02 26.80
CA ILE A 32 -20.71 -6.79 26.96
C ILE A 32 -21.42 -6.75 25.59
N THR A 33 -20.89 -5.99 24.63
CA THR A 33 -21.62 -5.64 23.40
C THR A 33 -21.38 -6.60 22.24
N VAL A 34 -20.17 -7.17 22.12
CA VAL A 34 -19.82 -8.03 20.98
C VAL A 34 -20.64 -9.32 20.95
N PRO A 35 -20.87 -10.05 22.07
CA PRO A 35 -21.71 -11.24 22.04
C PRO A 35 -23.14 -10.94 21.55
N ILE A 36 -23.73 -9.83 22.01
CA ILE A 36 -25.07 -9.39 21.61
C ILE A 36 -25.10 -9.07 20.11
N GLY A 37 -24.15 -8.27 19.64
CA GLY A 37 -24.03 -7.90 18.23
C GLY A 37 -23.81 -9.11 17.33
N PHE A 38 -22.97 -10.06 17.76
CA PHE A 38 -22.66 -11.28 17.01
C PHE A 38 -23.89 -12.17 16.87
N ILE A 39 -24.62 -12.44 17.95
CA ILE A 39 -25.85 -13.25 17.92
C ILE A 39 -26.87 -12.62 16.96
N TYR A 40 -27.11 -11.32 17.10
CA TYR A 40 -28.06 -10.61 16.24
C TYR A 40 -27.63 -10.67 14.77
N ALA A 41 -26.38 -10.33 14.46
CA ALA A 41 -25.86 -10.32 13.10
C ALA A 41 -25.87 -11.72 12.46
N PHE A 42 -25.54 -12.76 13.22
CA PHE A 42 -25.56 -14.14 12.76
C PHE A 42 -26.97 -14.54 12.29
N PHE A 43 -27.98 -14.37 13.14
CA PHE A 43 -29.36 -14.70 12.78
C PHE A 43 -29.90 -13.79 11.68
N TYR A 44 -29.61 -12.49 11.74
CA TYR A 44 -30.01 -11.56 10.67
C TYR A 44 -29.45 -11.98 9.31
N LYS A 45 -28.17 -12.38 9.22
CA LYS A 45 -27.55 -12.85 7.98
C LYS A 45 -28.05 -14.22 7.55
N LEU A 46 -28.29 -15.12 8.50
CA LEU A 46 -28.90 -16.42 8.23
C LEU A 46 -30.29 -16.28 7.61
N PHE A 47 -31.15 -15.42 8.17
CA PHE A 47 -32.52 -15.26 7.67
C PHE A 47 -32.61 -14.42 6.38
N THR A 48 -31.64 -13.54 6.11
CA THR A 48 -31.64 -12.70 4.89
C THR A 48 -30.92 -13.33 3.70
N LYS A 49 -29.84 -14.08 3.95
CA LYS A 49 -28.95 -14.62 2.91
C LYS A 49 -28.53 -16.09 3.11
N GLY A 50 -29.11 -16.79 4.10
CA GLY A 50 -28.79 -18.18 4.38
C GLY A 50 -27.32 -18.41 4.76
N VAL A 51 -26.81 -19.59 4.41
CA VAL A 51 -25.43 -20.00 4.69
C VAL A 51 -24.40 -19.08 4.02
N LYS A 52 -24.69 -18.58 2.81
CA LYS A 52 -23.83 -17.61 2.12
C LYS A 52 -23.67 -16.32 2.93
N GLY A 53 -24.77 -15.83 3.51
CA GLY A 53 -24.77 -14.65 4.38
C GLY A 53 -23.92 -14.83 5.63
N ILE A 54 -24.00 -16.01 6.25
CA ILE A 54 -23.14 -16.37 7.39
C ILE A 54 -21.67 -16.34 6.95
N GLY A 55 -21.33 -16.97 5.81
CA GLY A 55 -19.96 -16.98 5.29
C GLY A 55 -19.40 -15.58 5.05
N GLU A 56 -20.16 -14.69 4.38
CA GLU A 56 -19.77 -13.29 4.18
C GLU A 56 -19.53 -12.54 5.50
N TYR A 57 -20.34 -12.82 6.53
CA TYR A 57 -20.19 -12.21 7.85
C TYR A 57 -19.00 -12.77 8.63
N SER A 58 -18.83 -14.09 8.63
CA SER A 58 -17.70 -14.77 9.25
C SER A 58 -16.37 -14.31 8.68
N LEU A 59 -16.29 -14.10 7.35
CA LEU A 59 -15.08 -13.56 6.71
C LEU A 59 -14.74 -12.16 7.21
N LYS A 60 -15.73 -11.27 7.37
CA LYS A 60 -15.52 -9.93 7.93
C LYS A 60 -15.01 -9.97 9.36
N ILE A 61 -15.58 -10.84 10.19
CA ILE A 61 -15.11 -11.03 11.57
C ILE A 61 -13.69 -11.60 11.59
N ALA A 62 -13.37 -12.56 10.73
CA ALA A 62 -12.02 -13.12 10.63
C ALA A 62 -10.98 -12.04 10.29
N ILE A 63 -11.27 -11.17 9.30
CA ILE A 63 -10.40 -10.03 8.95
C ILE A 63 -10.20 -9.08 10.15
N SER A 64 -11.28 -8.72 10.86
CA SER A 64 -11.19 -7.85 12.03
C SER A 64 -10.41 -8.46 13.19
N VAL A 65 -10.57 -9.76 13.42
CA VAL A 65 -9.78 -10.50 14.43
C VAL A 65 -8.31 -10.55 14.01
N ASP A 66 -8.02 -10.71 12.73
CA ASP A 66 -6.65 -10.73 12.20
C ASP A 66 -5.96 -9.36 12.37
N GLN A 67 -6.66 -8.25 12.10
CA GLN A 67 -6.17 -6.88 12.38
C GLN A 67 -5.90 -6.67 13.87
N LEU A 68 -6.81 -7.08 14.75
CA LEU A 68 -6.61 -7.01 16.20
C LEU A 68 -5.38 -7.83 16.61
N GLY A 69 -5.23 -9.04 16.06
CA GLY A 69 -4.08 -9.91 16.28
C GLY A 69 -2.76 -9.25 15.87
N ASN A 70 -2.73 -8.56 14.73
CA ASN A 70 -1.56 -7.84 14.25
C ASN A 70 -1.07 -6.80 15.28
N VAL A 71 -1.99 -6.05 15.89
CA VAL A 71 -1.66 -5.06 16.94
C VAL A 71 -1.24 -5.73 18.24
N VAL A 72 -2.03 -6.70 18.73
CA VAL A 72 -1.80 -7.34 20.04
C VAL A 72 -0.50 -8.14 20.07
N MET A 73 -0.21 -8.87 18.99
CA MET A 73 0.93 -9.77 18.93
C MET A 73 2.17 -9.15 18.26
N GLN A 74 2.13 -7.88 17.87
CA GLN A 74 3.16 -7.23 17.04
C GLN A 74 4.59 -7.52 17.51
N HIS A 75 4.87 -7.42 18.80
CA HIS A 75 6.23 -7.60 19.34
C HIS A 75 6.69 -9.06 19.24
N LEU A 76 5.78 -10.00 19.46
CA LEU A 76 6.05 -11.43 19.35
C LEU A 76 6.26 -11.84 17.88
N LEU A 77 5.37 -11.39 16.99
CA LEU A 77 5.46 -11.65 15.54
C LEU A 77 6.73 -11.03 14.96
N ASN A 78 7.04 -9.78 15.32
CA ASN A 78 8.25 -9.09 14.88
C ASN A 78 9.54 -9.78 15.36
N LEU A 79 9.51 -10.47 16.50
CA LEU A 79 10.63 -11.23 17.03
C LEU A 79 10.79 -12.59 16.33
N LEU A 80 9.68 -13.31 16.13
CA LEU A 80 9.70 -14.70 15.71
C LEU A 80 9.62 -14.90 14.20
N TRP A 81 8.85 -14.06 13.49
CA TRP A 81 8.45 -14.34 12.09
C TRP A 81 9.29 -13.60 11.06
N ILE A 82 9.98 -12.52 11.43
CA ILE A 82 10.73 -11.68 10.50
C ILE A 82 12.18 -11.48 10.94
N LYS A 83 13.05 -11.22 9.96
CA LYS A 83 14.45 -10.82 10.16
C LYS A 83 14.49 -9.39 10.74
N PRO A 84 15.63 -8.93 11.31
CA PRO A 84 15.75 -7.60 11.91
C PRO A 84 15.28 -6.44 11.03
N ASN A 85 15.59 -6.50 9.73
CA ASN A 85 15.20 -5.51 8.71
C ASN A 85 13.88 -5.90 7.98
N GLY A 86 12.99 -6.67 8.61
CA GLY A 86 11.69 -6.98 8.02
C GLY A 86 10.70 -5.83 8.11
N TYR A 87 9.66 -5.89 7.28
CA TYR A 87 8.47 -5.05 7.42
C TYR A 87 7.75 -5.42 8.72
N LYS A 88 7.42 -4.44 9.57
CA LYS A 88 6.92 -4.70 10.93
C LYS A 88 5.43 -4.99 10.94
N PHE A 89 5.05 -5.99 11.73
CA PHE A 89 3.70 -6.18 12.23
C PHE A 89 3.34 -5.05 13.22
N GLY A 90 2.04 -4.75 13.33
CA GLY A 90 1.51 -3.77 14.30
C GLY A 90 0.65 -2.66 13.72
N ASN A 91 0.53 -2.54 12.39
CA ASN A 91 -0.37 -1.58 11.79
C ASN A 91 -1.84 -1.97 12.08
N ARG A 92 -2.59 -1.09 12.73
CA ARG A 92 -3.97 -1.32 13.18
C ARG A 92 -4.97 -1.55 12.04
N ASP A 93 -4.65 -1.05 10.84
CA ASP A 93 -5.51 -1.19 9.66
C ASP A 93 -5.12 -2.43 8.84
N GLU A 94 -4.05 -3.12 9.22
CA GLU A 94 -3.47 -4.23 8.46
C GLU A 94 -3.65 -5.58 9.18
N THR A 95 -3.97 -6.63 8.42
CA THR A 95 -4.06 -8.00 8.91
C THR A 95 -2.68 -8.64 9.11
N ILE A 96 -2.57 -9.70 9.92
CA ILE A 96 -1.32 -10.49 10.03
C ILE A 96 -0.97 -11.09 8.68
N SER A 97 -1.96 -11.62 7.96
CA SER A 97 -1.76 -12.27 6.66
C SER A 97 -1.17 -11.30 5.62
N SER A 98 -1.64 -10.04 5.60
CA SER A 98 -1.11 -8.95 4.78
C SER A 98 0.35 -8.63 5.12
N ALA A 99 0.66 -8.39 6.40
CA ALA A 99 2.02 -8.07 6.84
C ALA A 99 3.01 -9.23 6.62
N LEU A 100 2.54 -10.47 6.77
CA LEU A 100 3.29 -11.69 6.45
C LEU A 100 3.57 -11.77 4.94
N GLY A 101 2.58 -11.46 4.10
CA GLY A 101 2.70 -11.38 2.64
C GLY A 101 3.76 -10.38 2.18
N ARG A 102 3.76 -9.16 2.74
CA ARG A 102 4.81 -8.16 2.48
C ARG A 102 6.21 -8.68 2.81
N ASN A 103 6.35 -9.37 3.94
CA ASN A 103 7.63 -9.97 4.30
C ASN A 103 8.03 -11.15 3.41
N LYS A 104 7.06 -11.91 2.87
CA LYS A 104 7.31 -12.94 1.85
C LYS A 104 7.85 -12.30 0.57
N GLN A 105 7.19 -11.24 0.09
CA GLN A 105 7.62 -10.46 -1.08
C GLN A 105 9.05 -9.91 -0.91
N LEU A 106 9.35 -9.35 0.26
CA LEU A 106 10.67 -8.79 0.61
C LEU A 106 11.74 -9.85 0.93
N GLN A 107 11.35 -11.13 1.03
CA GLN A 107 12.20 -12.25 1.46
C GLN A 107 12.81 -12.04 2.86
N THR A 108 12.04 -11.39 3.74
CA THR A 108 12.44 -11.02 5.10
C THR A 108 11.86 -11.94 6.18
N LEU A 109 11.16 -13.02 5.82
CA LEU A 109 10.68 -14.03 6.76
C LEU A 109 11.81 -14.85 7.40
N THR A 110 11.63 -15.22 8.67
CA THR A 110 12.43 -16.27 9.32
C THR A 110 11.98 -17.65 8.83
N LYS A 111 12.71 -18.70 9.24
CA LYS A 111 12.25 -20.09 9.00
C LYS A 111 10.88 -20.36 9.62
N PHE A 112 10.60 -19.77 10.78
CA PHE A 112 9.30 -19.91 11.44
C PHE A 112 8.22 -19.17 10.65
N GLY A 113 8.47 -17.93 10.21
CA GLY A 113 7.54 -17.18 9.36
C GLY A 113 7.23 -17.91 8.05
N LEU A 114 8.23 -18.52 7.41
CA LEU A 114 8.06 -19.35 6.21
C LEU A 114 7.22 -20.61 6.48
N ALA A 115 7.36 -21.22 7.66
CA ALA A 115 6.54 -22.38 8.02
C ALA A 115 5.07 -21.99 8.19
N ILE A 116 4.78 -20.83 8.79
CA ILE A 116 3.41 -20.31 8.91
C ILE A 116 2.84 -19.99 7.53
N ASP A 117 3.59 -19.28 6.70
CA ASP A 117 3.19 -18.98 5.32
C ASP A 117 2.85 -20.25 4.53
N TRP A 118 3.67 -21.29 4.65
CA TRP A 118 3.41 -22.59 4.03
C TRP A 118 2.11 -23.24 4.52
N ILE A 119 1.77 -23.13 5.82
CA ILE A 119 0.50 -23.64 6.35
C ILE A 119 -0.68 -22.91 5.73
N LEU A 120 -0.59 -21.58 5.60
CA LEU A 120 -1.65 -20.76 5.00
C LEU A 120 -1.83 -21.07 3.51
N ASP A 121 -0.74 -21.24 2.77
CA ASP A 121 -0.75 -21.63 1.36
C ASP A 121 -1.38 -23.02 1.11
N LYS A 122 -1.46 -23.89 2.14
CA LYS A 122 -2.20 -25.16 2.07
C LYS A 122 -3.72 -25.00 2.17
N ILE A 123 -4.18 -23.92 2.79
CA ILE A 123 -5.61 -23.60 2.90
C ILE A 123 -6.08 -22.89 1.63
N ASP A 124 -5.29 -21.93 1.15
CA ASP A 124 -5.59 -21.10 -0.02
C ASP A 124 -4.28 -20.77 -0.76
N PRO A 125 -4.12 -21.14 -2.05
CA PRO A 125 -2.87 -20.89 -2.77
C PRO A 125 -2.46 -19.41 -2.82
N ASN A 126 -1.20 -19.13 -2.47
CA ASN A 126 -0.65 -17.77 -2.36
C ASN A 126 -1.42 -16.87 -1.36
N HIS A 127 -1.99 -17.47 -0.31
CA HIS A 127 -2.88 -16.79 0.64
C HIS A 127 -2.32 -15.45 1.12
N THR A 128 -1.08 -15.44 1.58
CA THR A 128 -0.44 -14.25 2.16
C THR A 128 -0.17 -13.16 1.13
N LEU A 129 0.21 -13.52 -0.09
CA LEU A 129 0.42 -12.57 -1.19
C LEU A 129 -0.91 -11.96 -1.66
N ASN A 130 -1.95 -12.79 -1.78
CA ASN A 130 -3.30 -12.35 -2.15
C ASN A 130 -3.96 -11.51 -1.04
N SER A 131 -3.48 -11.65 0.20
CA SER A 131 -3.98 -10.90 1.36
C SER A 131 -3.31 -9.55 1.56
N ILE A 132 -2.31 -9.16 0.75
CA ILE A 132 -1.67 -7.84 0.85
C ILE A 132 -2.72 -6.77 0.57
N ASP A 133 -3.04 -5.99 1.60
CA ASP A 133 -3.96 -4.87 1.47
C ASP A 133 -3.18 -3.58 1.18
N TYR A 134 -3.45 -2.97 0.02
CA TYR A 134 -2.84 -1.73 -0.44
C TYR A 134 -3.58 -0.48 0.03
N TYR A 135 -4.75 -0.63 0.67
CA TYR A 135 -5.61 0.45 1.14
C TYR A 135 -5.56 0.63 2.67
N ILE A 136 -4.42 0.28 3.27
CA ILE A 136 -4.10 0.56 4.67
C ILE A 136 -3.44 1.93 4.81
N GLU A 137 -3.60 2.55 5.99
CA GLU A 137 -2.82 3.74 6.36
C GLU A 137 -1.31 3.40 6.26
N PRO A 138 -0.51 4.08 5.41
CA PRO A 138 0.88 3.70 5.16
C PRO A 138 1.72 3.91 6.42
N SER A 139 2.40 2.89 6.91
CA SER A 139 3.33 3.03 8.05
C SER A 139 4.61 3.78 7.66
N GLU A 140 5.50 4.08 8.62
CA GLU A 140 6.81 4.69 8.34
C GLU A 140 7.70 3.85 7.40
N GLN A 141 7.39 2.56 7.23
CA GLN A 141 8.09 1.66 6.31
C GLN A 141 7.52 1.66 4.89
N ILE A 142 6.49 2.46 4.61
CA ILE A 142 5.91 2.59 3.27
C ILE A 142 6.09 4.03 2.79
N ILE A 143 6.91 4.19 1.76
CA ILE A 143 7.03 5.42 1.00
C ILE A 143 5.86 5.46 0.03
N ASP A 144 4.83 6.21 0.38
CA ASP A 144 3.62 6.36 -0.43
C ASP A 144 3.78 7.49 -1.46
N LYS A 145 3.58 7.15 -2.73
CA LYS A 145 3.80 8.03 -3.89
C LYS A 145 2.66 7.93 -4.90
N LEU A 146 2.55 8.97 -5.71
CA LEU A 146 1.73 9.05 -6.91
C LEU A 146 2.62 9.01 -8.14
N ALA A 147 2.09 8.52 -9.25
CA ALA A 147 2.83 8.47 -10.51
C ALA A 147 1.93 8.68 -11.72
N TRP A 148 2.48 9.35 -12.73
CA TRP A 148 1.81 9.58 -14.00
C TRP A 148 2.30 8.61 -15.08
N ILE A 149 1.42 7.70 -15.51
CA ILE A 149 1.66 6.78 -16.61
C ILE A 149 1.33 7.48 -17.92
N HIS A 150 2.38 7.87 -18.64
CA HIS A 150 2.25 8.45 -19.96
C HIS A 150 2.97 7.59 -21.00
N ILE A 151 2.22 7.10 -21.99
CA ILE A 151 2.72 6.18 -23.01
C ILE A 151 2.47 6.80 -24.39
N VAL A 152 3.52 6.83 -25.21
CA VAL A 152 3.48 7.25 -26.61
C VAL A 152 4.27 6.24 -27.43
N ASN A 153 3.72 5.77 -28.55
CA ASN A 153 4.39 4.80 -29.43
C ASN A 153 4.91 3.53 -28.71
N PHE A 154 4.16 3.03 -27.72
CA PHE A 154 4.55 1.89 -26.88
C PHE A 154 5.80 2.11 -26.01
N GLU A 155 6.17 3.37 -25.77
CA GLU A 155 7.24 3.78 -24.86
C GLU A 155 6.64 4.57 -23.70
N ILE A 156 7.13 4.34 -22.48
CA ILE A 156 6.68 5.04 -21.28
C ILE A 156 7.61 6.21 -20.98
N LEU A 157 7.01 7.35 -20.63
CA LEU A 157 7.73 8.52 -20.12
C LEU A 157 8.38 8.17 -18.77
N SER A 158 9.68 8.40 -18.66
CA SER A 158 10.43 8.22 -17.42
C SER A 158 11.42 9.37 -17.24
N THR A 159 11.81 9.60 -16.00
CA THR A 159 12.73 10.67 -15.62
C THR A 159 13.91 10.11 -14.85
N ARG A 160 15.03 10.83 -14.85
CA ARG A 160 16.15 10.55 -13.96
C ARG A 160 16.53 11.83 -13.25
N SER A 161 16.53 11.80 -11.93
CA SER A 161 16.96 12.92 -11.11
C SER A 161 18.49 13.04 -11.06
N PHE A 162 19.00 14.25 -10.83
CA PHE A 162 20.45 14.48 -10.68
C PHE A 162 21.08 13.54 -9.65
N GLY A 163 22.17 12.88 -10.07
CA GLY A 163 22.93 11.96 -9.21
C GLY A 163 22.27 10.60 -8.96
N LYS A 164 21.20 10.26 -9.70
CA LYS A 164 20.62 8.92 -9.73
C LYS A 164 21.05 8.16 -10.98
N GLU A 165 21.22 6.85 -10.81
CA GLU A 165 21.56 5.93 -11.91
C GLU A 165 20.32 5.34 -12.57
N LYS A 166 19.27 5.07 -11.78
CA LYS A 166 18.01 4.49 -12.26
C LYS A 166 17.04 5.56 -12.75
N TYR A 167 16.17 5.14 -13.65
CA TYR A 167 15.00 5.91 -14.08
C TYR A 167 13.80 5.63 -13.19
N TYR A 168 12.92 6.62 -13.08
CA TYR A 168 11.69 6.58 -12.32
C TYR A 168 10.53 7.11 -13.16
N ILE A 169 9.34 6.56 -12.97
CA ILE A 169 8.12 7.16 -13.55
C ILE A 169 7.84 8.49 -12.80
N PRO A 170 7.58 9.60 -13.52
CA PRO A 170 7.42 10.92 -12.90
C PRO A 170 6.22 11.00 -11.96
N GLY A 171 6.34 11.87 -10.96
CA GLY A 171 5.40 12.05 -9.87
C GLY A 171 6.10 11.98 -8.50
N GLY A 172 5.32 12.13 -7.43
CA GLY A 172 5.93 12.21 -6.10
C GLY A 172 4.99 12.02 -4.95
N LYS A 173 5.32 12.63 -3.81
CA LYS A 173 4.64 12.36 -2.54
C LYS A 173 3.46 13.28 -2.37
N ARG A 174 2.45 12.81 -1.65
CA ARG A 174 1.36 13.67 -1.18
C ARG A 174 1.93 14.67 -0.17
N GLU A 175 1.66 15.96 -0.36
CA GLU A 175 1.85 16.92 0.72
C GLU A 175 0.64 16.92 1.66
N LYS A 176 0.82 17.57 2.80
CA LYS A 176 -0.19 17.63 3.85
C LYS A 176 -1.45 18.32 3.33
N ASN A 177 -2.58 17.61 3.42
CA ASN A 177 -3.91 18.04 3.00
C ASN A 177 -4.13 18.09 1.48
N GLU A 178 -3.30 17.41 0.69
CA GLU A 178 -3.55 17.24 -0.74
C GLU A 178 -4.40 16.00 -1.05
N SER A 179 -5.22 16.09 -2.09
CA SER A 179 -5.79 14.91 -2.74
C SER A 179 -4.81 14.31 -3.73
N ASP A 180 -4.97 13.04 -4.09
CA ASP A 180 -4.16 12.35 -5.09
C ASP A 180 -4.01 13.14 -6.39
N HIS A 181 -5.11 13.64 -6.94
CA HIS A 181 -5.05 14.45 -8.17
C HIS A 181 -4.29 15.76 -7.97
N ALA A 182 -4.51 16.46 -6.85
CA ALA A 182 -3.84 17.74 -6.58
C ALA A 182 -2.33 17.56 -6.42
N ALA A 183 -1.92 16.55 -5.65
CA ALA A 183 -0.52 16.21 -5.48
C ALA A 183 0.13 15.80 -6.80
N LEU A 184 -0.51 14.93 -7.59
CA LEU A 184 0.04 14.50 -8.88
C LEU A 184 0.17 15.67 -9.86
N LEU A 185 -0.81 16.57 -9.92
CA LEU A 185 -0.73 17.79 -10.75
C LEU A 185 0.47 18.67 -10.36
N ARG A 186 0.67 18.89 -9.06
CA ARG A 186 1.78 19.69 -8.54
C ARG A 186 3.12 19.06 -8.90
N GLU A 187 3.30 17.78 -8.58
CA GLU A 187 4.55 17.05 -8.81
C GLU A 187 4.91 17.04 -10.31
N ILE A 188 3.95 16.75 -11.20
CA ILE A 188 4.21 16.75 -12.64
C ILE A 188 4.52 18.17 -13.16
N LYS A 189 3.89 19.20 -12.59
CA LYS A 189 4.22 20.58 -12.94
C LYS A 189 5.64 20.96 -12.51
N GLU A 190 6.06 20.52 -11.34
CA GLU A 190 7.39 20.78 -10.77
C GLU A 190 8.51 20.04 -11.51
N GLU A 191 8.28 18.77 -11.88
CA GLU A 191 9.27 17.93 -12.56
C GLU A 191 9.35 18.15 -14.07
N LEU A 192 8.21 18.43 -14.73
CA LEU A 192 8.05 18.36 -16.19
C LEU A 192 7.47 19.62 -16.86
N GLN A 193 7.18 20.67 -16.08
CA GLN A 193 6.62 21.96 -16.51
C GLN A 193 5.25 21.92 -17.23
N VAL A 194 4.59 20.76 -17.30
CA VAL A 194 3.29 20.58 -17.97
C VAL A 194 2.10 20.56 -17.01
N ASP A 195 0.92 20.89 -17.52
CA ASP A 195 -0.33 20.89 -16.75
C ASP A 195 -1.18 19.67 -17.09
N LEU A 196 -1.35 18.75 -16.13
CA LEU A 196 -2.24 17.59 -16.30
C LEU A 196 -3.72 18.02 -16.30
N ILE A 197 -4.49 17.45 -17.21
CA ILE A 197 -5.93 17.69 -17.29
C ILE A 197 -6.65 16.75 -16.31
N VAL A 198 -7.07 17.29 -15.17
CA VAL A 198 -7.74 16.54 -14.06
C VAL A 198 -8.86 15.62 -14.56
N LYS A 199 -9.70 16.11 -15.49
CA LYS A 199 -10.85 15.34 -16.02
C LYS A 199 -10.46 14.14 -16.87
N SER A 200 -9.21 14.07 -17.32
CA SER A 200 -8.68 12.95 -18.11
C SER A 200 -7.91 11.94 -17.26
N LEU A 201 -7.79 12.19 -15.95
CA LEU A 201 -7.05 11.28 -15.07
C LEU A 201 -7.85 10.00 -14.86
N GLU A 202 -7.21 8.88 -15.19
CA GLU A 202 -7.76 7.54 -15.03
C GLU A 202 -6.85 6.72 -14.12
N PHE A 203 -7.43 6.04 -13.15
CA PHE A 203 -6.68 5.19 -12.23
C PHE A 203 -6.19 3.93 -12.97
N VAL A 204 -4.89 3.67 -12.89
CA VAL A 204 -4.23 2.53 -13.54
C VAL A 204 -4.07 1.36 -12.57
N GLY A 205 -3.62 1.63 -11.34
CA GLY A 205 -3.34 0.59 -10.36
C GLY A 205 -2.51 1.11 -9.18
N VAL A 206 -2.36 0.24 -8.17
CA VAL A 206 -1.39 0.44 -7.08
C VAL A 206 -0.34 -0.66 -7.16
N PHE A 207 0.93 -0.26 -7.12
CA PHE A 207 2.08 -1.17 -7.19
C PHE A 207 2.95 -0.96 -5.96
N GLU A 208 3.47 -2.05 -5.40
CA GLU A 208 4.30 -1.98 -4.19
C GLU A 208 5.51 -2.91 -4.34
N ALA A 209 6.70 -2.37 -4.10
CA ALA A 209 7.95 -3.13 -4.12
C ALA A 209 8.97 -2.56 -3.14
N GLN A 210 10.12 -3.21 -2.98
CA GLN A 210 11.20 -2.71 -2.14
C GLN A 210 11.69 -1.35 -2.65
N ALA A 211 11.91 -0.41 -1.72
CA ALA A 211 12.47 0.89 -2.04
C ALA A 211 13.93 0.77 -2.47
N ASP A 212 14.25 1.34 -3.64
CA ASP A 212 15.62 1.50 -4.11
C ASP A 212 16.45 2.26 -3.08
N THR A 213 17.73 1.92 -2.96
CA THR A 213 18.71 2.56 -2.05
C THR A 213 18.40 2.46 -0.54
N HIS A 214 17.27 1.87 -0.15
CA HIS A 214 16.91 1.65 1.24
C HIS A 214 17.28 0.23 1.69
N LYS A 215 17.38 0.03 3.01
CA LYS A 215 17.50 -1.32 3.57
C LYS A 215 16.22 -2.10 3.25
N LYS A 216 16.36 -3.43 3.17
CA LYS A 216 15.19 -4.32 3.13
C LYS A 216 14.20 -3.93 4.24
N GLY A 217 12.90 -4.06 3.95
CA GLY A 217 11.84 -3.73 4.90
C GLY A 217 11.20 -2.37 4.68
N THR A 218 11.71 -1.55 3.76
CA THR A 218 11.06 -0.30 3.31
C THR A 218 10.48 -0.51 1.92
N LEU A 219 9.20 -0.24 1.77
CA LEU A 219 8.46 -0.39 0.52
C LEU A 219 8.22 0.97 -0.12
N VAL A 220 8.19 1.03 -1.44
CA VAL A 220 7.54 2.11 -2.18
C VAL A 220 6.19 1.60 -2.65
N ARG A 221 5.13 2.33 -2.32
CA ARG A 221 3.78 2.12 -2.86
C ARG A 221 3.49 3.25 -3.84
N MET A 222 3.24 2.91 -5.10
CA MET A 222 2.89 3.87 -6.15
C MET A 222 1.43 3.71 -6.53
N THR A 223 0.65 4.78 -6.35
CA THR A 223 -0.70 4.92 -6.89
C THR A 223 -0.59 5.60 -8.26
N CYS A 224 -0.89 4.85 -9.32
CA CYS A 224 -0.62 5.26 -10.69
C CYS A 224 -1.89 5.76 -11.38
N TYR A 225 -1.77 6.87 -12.09
CA TYR A 225 -2.81 7.45 -12.94
C TYR A 225 -2.28 7.70 -14.35
N SER A 226 -3.09 7.48 -15.37
CA SER A 226 -2.83 7.98 -16.73
C SER A 226 -3.62 9.25 -16.98
N GLY A 227 -3.23 10.03 -17.99
CA GLY A 227 -4.01 11.19 -18.39
C GLY A 227 -3.32 12.04 -19.45
N THR A 228 -4.06 13.01 -19.96
CA THR A 228 -3.61 13.99 -20.95
C THR A 228 -3.13 15.28 -20.29
N TYR A 229 -2.34 16.06 -21.01
CA TYR A 229 -1.68 17.26 -20.49
C TYR A 229 -1.68 18.41 -21.50
N LEU A 230 -1.36 19.62 -21.01
CA LEU A 230 -1.11 20.82 -21.81
C LEU A 230 0.32 21.32 -21.58
N GLY A 231 0.94 21.84 -22.64
CA GLY A 231 2.32 22.34 -22.62
C GLY A 231 3.30 21.42 -23.35
N GLU A 232 4.59 21.75 -23.28
CA GLU A 232 5.69 20.95 -23.81
C GLU A 232 6.47 20.34 -22.64
N LEU A 233 6.85 19.07 -22.75
CA LEU A 233 7.58 18.37 -21.70
C LEU A 233 9.00 18.93 -21.61
N GLU A 234 9.37 19.45 -20.44
CA GLU A 234 10.71 19.98 -20.17
C GLU A 234 11.16 19.56 -18.77
N ALA A 235 12.39 19.05 -18.66
CA ALA A 235 12.95 18.66 -17.37
C ALA A 235 13.11 19.90 -16.47
N ALA A 236 12.67 19.80 -15.22
CA ALA A 236 12.77 20.88 -14.24
C ALA A 236 13.14 20.36 -12.85
N SER A 237 13.47 21.32 -11.96
CA SER A 237 13.80 21.06 -10.56
C SER A 237 14.90 20.01 -10.40
N GLU A 238 14.60 18.84 -9.83
CA GLU A 238 15.55 17.76 -9.61
C GLU A 238 15.80 16.86 -10.82
N ILE A 239 15.02 17.00 -11.90
CA ILE A 239 15.10 16.13 -13.07
C ILE A 239 16.25 16.55 -13.97
N GLU A 240 17.19 15.63 -14.20
CA GLU A 240 18.33 15.80 -15.10
C GLU A 240 17.95 15.49 -16.55
N GLU A 241 17.14 14.44 -16.76
CA GLU A 241 16.72 14.03 -18.09
C GLU A 241 15.32 13.41 -18.11
N ILE A 242 14.65 13.62 -19.25
CA ILE A 242 13.41 12.94 -19.66
C ILE A 242 13.78 11.92 -20.73
N VAL A 243 13.25 10.71 -20.60
CA VAL A 243 13.49 9.61 -21.54
C VAL A 243 12.20 8.86 -21.82
N TRP A 244 12.14 8.24 -22.99
CA TRP A 244 11.10 7.28 -23.37
C TRP A 244 11.70 5.89 -23.32
N LEU A 245 11.13 5.01 -22.49
CA LEU A 245 11.65 3.67 -22.25
C LEU A 245 10.72 2.61 -22.83
N GLN A 246 11.32 1.55 -23.34
CA GLN A 246 10.64 0.35 -23.83
C GLN A 246 10.68 -0.77 -22.78
N TYR A 247 9.93 -1.84 -22.97
CA TYR A 247 9.96 -2.98 -22.04
C TYR A 247 11.36 -3.60 -21.93
N LYS A 248 12.16 -3.54 -23.00
CA LYS A 248 13.57 -3.97 -22.98
C LYS A 248 14.45 -3.19 -21.98
N ASP A 249 14.03 -2.01 -21.57
CA ASP A 249 14.74 -1.13 -20.62
C ASP A 249 14.30 -1.36 -19.16
N ARG A 250 13.46 -2.37 -18.90
CA ARG A 250 12.92 -2.72 -17.58
C ARG A 250 14.01 -2.88 -16.50
N ASP A 251 15.21 -3.32 -16.84
CA ASP A 251 16.30 -3.48 -15.86
C ASP A 251 16.91 -2.15 -15.38
N LYS A 252 16.63 -1.04 -16.08
CA LYS A 252 17.14 0.31 -15.77
C LYS A 252 16.27 1.10 -14.80
N VAL A 253 15.07 0.60 -14.46
CA VAL A 253 14.10 1.29 -13.61
C VAL A 253 14.07 0.73 -12.19
N SER A 254 13.37 1.44 -11.29
CA SER A 254 13.15 1.01 -9.92
C SER A 254 12.39 -0.32 -9.81
N GLU A 255 12.50 -1.03 -8.68
CA GLU A 255 11.77 -2.32 -8.52
C GLU A 255 10.25 -2.17 -8.65
N VAL A 256 9.68 -1.03 -8.21
CA VAL A 256 8.25 -0.78 -8.35
C VAL A 256 7.88 -0.45 -9.80
N ASP A 257 8.71 0.30 -10.51
CA ASP A 257 8.51 0.57 -11.94
C ASP A 257 8.65 -0.69 -12.79
N GLN A 258 9.48 -1.65 -12.39
CA GLN A 258 9.56 -2.95 -13.04
C GLN A 258 8.23 -3.70 -13.01
N LEU A 259 7.48 -3.62 -11.90
CA LEU A 259 6.13 -4.20 -11.80
C LEU A 259 5.14 -3.47 -12.71
N ILE A 260 5.27 -2.15 -12.82
CA ILE A 260 4.46 -1.34 -13.72
C ILE A 260 4.76 -1.72 -15.17
N PHE A 261 6.03 -1.83 -15.56
CA PHE A 261 6.45 -2.28 -16.89
C PHE A 261 5.89 -3.66 -17.22
N ASP A 262 5.97 -4.62 -16.29
CA ASP A 262 5.39 -5.96 -16.47
C ASP A 262 3.88 -5.91 -16.70
N TYR A 263 3.17 -5.11 -15.91
CA TYR A 263 1.73 -4.92 -16.06
C TYR A 263 1.37 -4.32 -17.42
N LEU A 264 2.08 -3.26 -17.84
CA LEU A 264 1.85 -2.58 -19.11
C LEU A 264 2.20 -3.48 -20.31
N PHE A 265 3.27 -4.27 -20.21
CA PHE A 265 3.66 -5.24 -21.24
C PHE A 265 2.63 -6.36 -21.38
N GLN A 266 2.15 -6.94 -20.27
CA GLN A 266 1.09 -7.96 -20.29
C GLN A 266 -0.23 -7.44 -20.90
N LYS A 267 -0.47 -6.12 -20.83
CA LYS A 267 -1.61 -5.44 -21.46
C LYS A 267 -1.37 -5.09 -22.93
N GLY A 268 -0.16 -5.28 -23.46
CA GLY A 268 0.20 -4.96 -24.84
C GLY A 268 0.30 -3.46 -25.15
N ILE A 269 0.49 -2.62 -24.12
CA ILE A 269 0.59 -1.16 -24.25
C ILE A 269 2.02 -0.63 -24.12
N LEU A 270 2.94 -1.44 -23.62
CA LEU A 270 4.39 -1.21 -23.63
C LEU A 270 5.05 -2.38 -24.37
N LEU A 271 6.04 -2.11 -25.23
CA LEU A 271 6.71 -3.13 -26.06
C LEU A 271 8.22 -3.19 -25.83
#